data_AF-A0A1J1DUX4-F1
#
_entry.id   AF-A0A1J1DUX4-F1
#
_cell.length_a   1.000
_cell.length_b   1.000
_cell.length_c   1.000
_cell.angle_alpha   90.00
_cell.angle_beta   90.00
_cell.angle_gamma   90.00
#
_symmetry.space_group_name_H-M   'P 1'
#
loop_
_entity.id
_entity.type
_entity.pdbx_description
1 polymer ?
#
loop_
_entity_poly.entity_id
_entity_poly.type
_entity_poly.pdbx_seq_one_letter_code
_entity_poly.pdbx_strand_id
1 'polypeptide(L)'
;MQRLSVFMLLAGLTFLHGCTVYGIYKDQRLVDTITDDKTLSAGIKSELLKENFTGGWSVAVYSYYGNVFLIGEASQNVQNKALAIARRHKPRSVTPHWFAPAKSDVSDIVLATSLRKELIQTGGLSSTRIDTEVNAGRVVLLGVVGDDDEKRLAVRTAREVNGVTSVTNYLMLPSTQKRTTE
;
A
#
# COMPACT_ATOMS: atom_id res chain seq x y z
N MET A 1 41.92 -13.35 6.11
CA MET A 1 40.77 -13.62 5.22
C MET A 1 39.91 -14.63 5.96
N GLN A 2 38.64 -14.43 6.31
CA GLN A 2 37.51 -13.93 5.53
C GLN A 2 36.48 -13.40 6.54
N ARG A 3 35.89 -12.23 6.29
CA ARG A 3 34.99 -11.52 7.22
C ARG A 3 33.68 -12.29 7.39
N LEU A 4 33.35 -12.61 8.64
CA LEU A 4 32.10 -13.21 9.09
C LEU A 4 30.95 -12.26 8.74
N SER A 5 30.15 -12.63 7.74
CA SER A 5 28.99 -11.84 7.30
C SER A 5 27.83 -12.11 8.26
N VAL A 6 27.52 -11.12 9.10
CA VAL A 6 26.33 -11.11 9.94
C VAL A 6 25.11 -10.96 9.02
N PHE A 7 24.41 -12.06 8.77
CA PHE A 7 23.06 -12.03 8.25
C PHE A 7 22.15 -11.48 9.34
N MET A 8 21.89 -10.17 9.30
CA MET A 8 20.86 -9.54 10.11
C MET A 8 19.51 -10.03 9.60
N LEU A 9 19.04 -11.13 10.20
CA LEU A 9 17.69 -11.65 10.11
C LEU A 9 16.73 -10.56 10.57
N LEU A 10 16.23 -9.76 9.62
CA LEU A 10 15.06 -8.90 9.83
C LEU A 10 13.85 -9.84 9.85
N ALA A 11 13.69 -10.54 10.97
CA ALA A 11 12.50 -11.32 11.28
C ALA A 11 11.30 -10.38 11.09
N GLY A 12 10.47 -10.71 10.09
CA GLY A 12 9.29 -9.94 9.76
C GLY A 12 8.46 -9.72 11.01
N LEU A 13 8.13 -8.45 11.28
CA LEU A 13 6.95 -8.14 12.07
C LEU A 13 5.75 -8.61 11.24
N THR A 14 5.40 -9.88 11.42
CA THR A 14 4.17 -10.48 10.95
C THR A 14 3.00 -9.69 11.55
N PHE A 15 2.29 -9.00 10.67
CA PHE A 15 0.86 -8.72 10.75
C PHE A 15 0.28 -8.41 12.14
N LEU A 16 0.43 -7.16 12.59
CA LEU A 16 -0.61 -6.50 13.37
C LEU A 16 -1.60 -5.81 12.42
N HIS A 17 -2.23 -6.58 11.53
CA HIS A 17 -3.45 -6.12 10.86
C HIS A 17 -4.61 -6.77 11.61
N GLY A 18 -4.91 -6.21 12.79
CA GLY A 18 -6.19 -6.43 13.41
C GLY A 18 -7.27 -6.03 12.39
N CYS A 19 -8.19 -6.93 12.10
CA CYS A 19 -9.40 -6.62 11.34
C CYS A 19 -10.26 -5.67 12.18
N THR A 20 -9.91 -4.39 12.20
CA THR A 20 -10.77 -3.36 12.74
C THR A 20 -11.72 -2.93 11.64
N VAL A 21 -12.88 -3.59 11.58
CA VAL A 21 -14.05 -3.11 10.84
C VAL A 21 -14.60 -1.91 11.61
N TYR A 22 -14.15 -0.70 11.29
CA TYR A 22 -14.74 0.52 11.84
C TYR A 22 -15.08 1.54 10.75
N GLY A 23 -16.33 2.00 10.79
CA GLY A 23 -16.88 3.05 9.94
C GLY A 23 -17.85 2.57 8.86
N ILE A 24 -18.70 1.56 9.12
CA ILE A 24 -19.66 1.07 8.13
C ILE A 24 -21.07 1.11 8.70
N TYR A 25 -21.82 2.18 8.39
CA TYR A 25 -23.26 2.09 8.16
C TYR A 25 -23.68 3.18 7.18
N LYS A 26 -23.99 2.78 5.94
CA LYS A 26 -25.18 3.22 5.18
C LYS A 26 -25.36 2.54 3.81
N ASP A 27 -24.37 1.83 3.28
CA ASP A 27 -24.49 1.20 1.95
C ASP A 27 -23.85 -0.19 1.89
N GLN A 28 -24.66 -1.21 1.61
CA GLN A 28 -24.22 -2.60 1.41
C GLN A 28 -23.24 -2.71 0.23
N ARG A 29 -23.37 -1.84 -0.78
CA ARG A 29 -22.48 -1.84 -1.96
C ARG A 29 -21.04 -1.46 -1.62
N LEU A 30 -20.84 -0.61 -0.61
CA LEU A 30 -19.51 -0.27 -0.12
C LEU A 30 -18.86 -1.46 0.60
N VAL A 31 -19.66 -2.23 1.35
CA VAL A 31 -19.19 -3.46 2.02
C VAL A 31 -18.78 -4.51 0.99
N ASP A 32 -19.61 -4.70 -0.03
CA ASP A 32 -19.33 -5.66 -1.11
C ASP A 32 -18.04 -5.28 -1.83
N THR A 33 -17.88 -4.01 -2.19
CA THR A 33 -16.65 -3.52 -2.84
C THR A 33 -15.40 -3.73 -1.96
N ILE A 34 -15.48 -3.39 -0.67
CA ILE A 34 -14.35 -3.58 0.26
C ILE A 34 -14.01 -5.08 0.40
N THR A 35 -15.02 -5.94 0.42
CA THR A 35 -14.83 -7.39 0.53
C THR A 35 -14.21 -7.96 -0.75
N ASP A 36 -14.67 -7.49 -1.91
CA ASP A 36 -14.13 -7.85 -3.22
C ASP A 36 -12.66 -7.44 -3.33
N ASP A 37 -12.32 -6.20 -2.96
CA ASP A 37 -10.94 -5.70 -2.99
C ASP A 37 -10.00 -6.45 -2.05
N LYS A 38 -10.46 -6.79 -0.84
CA LYS A 38 -9.69 -7.61 0.10
C LYS A 38 -9.48 -9.02 -0.43
N THR A 39 -10.51 -9.61 -1.04
CA THR A 39 -10.40 -10.95 -1.65
C THR A 39 -9.45 -10.94 -2.85
N LEU A 40 -9.54 -9.91 -3.69
CA LEU A 40 -8.67 -9.71 -4.84
C LEU A 40 -7.20 -9.56 -4.43
N SER A 41 -6.91 -8.63 -3.52
CA SER A 41 -5.54 -8.41 -3.01
C SER A 41 -4.99 -9.64 -2.28
N ALA A 42 -5.81 -10.33 -1.47
CA ALA A 42 -5.40 -11.56 -0.79
C ALA A 42 -5.12 -12.71 -1.76
N GLY A 43 -5.93 -12.86 -2.82
CA GLY A 43 -5.71 -13.86 -3.88
C GLY A 43 -4.38 -13.65 -4.59
N ILE A 44 -4.11 -12.41 -5.03
CA ILE A 44 -2.85 -12.04 -5.69
C ILE A 44 -1.67 -12.28 -4.74
N LYS A 45 -1.78 -11.85 -3.48
CA LYS A 45 -0.73 -12.04 -2.46
C LYS A 45 -0.46 -13.53 -2.22
N SER A 46 -1.50 -14.36 -2.16
CA SER A 46 -1.37 -15.81 -2.01
C SER A 46 -0.62 -16.44 -3.18
N GLU A 47 -0.94 -16.06 -4.43
CA GLU A 47 -0.21 -16.55 -5.60
C GLU A 47 1.24 -16.08 -5.65
N LEU A 48 1.49 -14.82 -5.31
CA LEU A 48 2.83 -14.26 -5.18
C LEU A 48 3.70 -15.02 -4.15
N LEU A 49 3.11 -15.43 -3.02
CA LEU A 49 3.82 -16.20 -1.98
C LEU A 49 4.13 -17.64 -2.41
N LYS A 50 3.34 -18.22 -3.33
CA LYS A 50 3.56 -19.58 -3.84
C LYS A 50 4.70 -19.65 -4.85
N GLU A 51 5.02 -18.55 -5.50
CA GLU A 51 6.19 -18.48 -6.34
C GLU A 51 7.44 -18.58 -5.43
N ASN A 52 8.17 -19.70 -5.54
CA ASN A 52 9.42 -19.93 -4.81
C ASN A 52 10.54 -19.00 -5.32
N PHE A 53 10.43 -17.74 -4.98
CA PHE A 53 11.42 -16.74 -5.33
C PHE A 53 12.53 -16.72 -4.28
N THR A 54 13.75 -16.95 -4.74
CA THR A 54 14.95 -16.75 -3.92
C THR A 54 15.25 -15.24 -3.84
N GLY A 55 15.63 -14.74 -2.65
CA GLY A 55 16.20 -13.39 -2.52
C GLY A 55 15.37 -12.31 -1.80
N GLY A 56 14.31 -12.66 -1.05
CA GLY A 56 13.72 -11.74 -0.06
C GLY A 56 13.16 -10.42 -0.62
N TRP A 57 12.44 -10.48 -1.73
CA TRP A 57 11.73 -9.33 -2.29
C TRP A 57 10.47 -9.01 -1.45
N SER A 58 10.08 -7.74 -1.43
CA SER A 58 8.85 -7.27 -0.78
C SER A 58 7.99 -6.59 -1.83
N VAL A 59 6.92 -7.26 -2.28
CA VAL A 59 5.87 -6.63 -3.08
C VAL A 59 4.61 -6.59 -2.21
N ALA A 60 4.25 -5.40 -1.79
CA ALA A 60 2.95 -5.12 -1.21
C ALA A 60 1.88 -5.12 -2.30
N VAL A 61 0.69 -5.59 -1.95
CA VAL A 61 -0.46 -5.68 -2.83
C VAL A 61 -1.64 -5.00 -2.15
N TYR A 62 -2.16 -3.98 -2.80
CA TYR A 62 -3.38 -3.27 -2.40
C TYR A 62 -4.41 -3.34 -3.52
N SER A 63 -5.68 -3.22 -3.16
CA SER A 63 -6.78 -3.07 -4.13
C SER A 63 -7.81 -2.09 -3.59
N TYR A 64 -8.27 -1.18 -4.45
CA TYR A 64 -9.39 -0.29 -4.17
C TYR A 64 -10.23 -0.11 -5.44
N TYR A 65 -11.53 -0.36 -5.36
CA TYR A 65 -12.46 -0.33 -6.48
C TYR A 65 -12.01 -1.18 -7.69
N GLY A 66 -11.40 -2.33 -7.41
CA GLY A 66 -10.82 -3.23 -8.41
C GLY A 66 -9.53 -2.73 -9.06
N ASN A 67 -8.97 -1.60 -8.64
CA ASN A 67 -7.68 -1.10 -9.10
C ASN A 67 -6.60 -1.67 -8.18
N VAL A 68 -5.74 -2.53 -8.73
CA VAL A 68 -4.67 -3.19 -7.98
C VAL A 68 -3.41 -2.33 -8.01
N PHE A 69 -2.76 -2.19 -6.87
CA PHE A 69 -1.47 -1.53 -6.71
C PHE A 69 -0.43 -2.55 -6.26
N LEU A 70 0.68 -2.64 -7.00
CA LEU A 70 1.83 -3.48 -6.65
C LEU A 70 2.98 -2.56 -6.26
N ILE A 71 3.48 -2.65 -5.05
CA ILE A 71 4.43 -1.66 -4.51
C ILE A 71 5.62 -2.37 -3.89
N GLY A 72 6.83 -1.88 -4.14
CA GLY A 72 8.00 -2.35 -3.41
C GLY A 72 9.28 -2.33 -4.24
N GLU A 73 10.26 -3.11 -3.81
CA GLU A 73 11.54 -3.26 -4.49
C GLU A 73 11.67 -4.69 -5.02
N ALA A 74 11.83 -4.82 -6.33
CA ALA A 74 11.84 -6.10 -7.02
C ALA A 74 12.68 -6.03 -8.29
N SER A 75 13.37 -7.12 -8.63
CA SER A 75 14.07 -7.25 -9.92
C SER A 75 13.08 -7.32 -11.08
N GLN A 76 13.53 -6.99 -12.31
CA GLN A 76 12.65 -6.95 -13.48
C GLN A 76 11.87 -8.25 -13.71
N ASN A 77 12.48 -9.40 -13.46
CA ASN A 77 11.82 -10.70 -13.57
C ASN A 77 10.67 -10.85 -12.56
N VAL A 78 10.89 -10.45 -11.31
CA VAL A 78 9.87 -10.46 -10.25
C VAL A 78 8.75 -9.47 -10.57
N GLN A 79 9.09 -8.26 -11.05
CA GLN A 79 8.10 -7.26 -11.49
C GLN A 79 7.19 -7.82 -12.58
N ASN A 80 7.77 -8.44 -13.62
CA ASN A 80 7.03 -9.01 -14.74
C ASN A 80 6.09 -10.14 -14.28
N LYS A 81 6.57 -11.01 -13.38
CA LYS A 81 5.76 -12.07 -12.80
C LYS A 81 4.63 -11.53 -11.93
N ALA A 82 4.91 -10.53 -11.08
CA ALA A 82 3.88 -9.92 -10.23
C ALA A 82 2.77 -9.27 -11.06
N LEU A 83 3.14 -8.58 -12.14
CA LEU A 83 2.19 -8.04 -13.12
C LEU A 83 1.38 -9.15 -13.80
N ALA A 84 2.02 -10.25 -14.20
CA ALA A 84 1.33 -11.37 -14.83
C ALA A 84 0.32 -12.03 -13.87
N ILE A 85 0.71 -12.27 -12.62
CA ILE A 85 -0.16 -12.80 -11.56
C ILE A 85 -1.35 -11.86 -11.35
N ALA A 86 -1.10 -10.58 -11.07
CA ALA A 86 -2.16 -9.60 -10.83
C ALA A 86 -3.18 -9.55 -11.98
N ARG A 87 -2.71 -9.56 -13.25
CA ARG A 87 -3.60 -9.53 -14.42
C ARG A 87 -4.50 -10.76 -14.56
N ARG A 88 -4.08 -11.94 -14.08
CA ARG A 88 -4.92 -13.16 -14.14
C ARG A 88 -6.16 -13.06 -13.28
N HIS A 89 -6.12 -12.27 -12.21
CA HIS A 89 -7.28 -11.99 -11.37
C HIS A 89 -8.28 -11.01 -12.00
N LYS A 90 -8.01 -10.55 -13.23
CA LYS A 90 -8.88 -9.64 -14.01
C LYS A 90 -9.30 -8.38 -13.24
N PRO A 91 -8.36 -7.65 -12.60
CA PRO A 91 -8.69 -6.39 -11.96
C PRO A 91 -9.08 -5.33 -13.01
N ARG A 92 -9.72 -4.26 -12.56
CA ARG A 92 -10.03 -3.09 -13.39
C ARG A 92 -8.76 -2.43 -13.93
N SER A 93 -7.71 -2.37 -13.12
CA SER A 93 -6.38 -1.91 -13.53
C SER A 93 -5.29 -2.54 -12.67
N VAL A 94 -4.05 -2.49 -13.15
CA VAL A 94 -2.87 -2.85 -12.35
C VAL A 94 -1.86 -1.70 -12.46
N THR A 95 -1.55 -1.08 -11.33
CA THR A 95 -0.62 0.04 -11.20
C THR A 95 0.62 -0.42 -10.42
N PRO A 96 1.76 -0.68 -11.08
CA PRO A 96 3.01 -0.94 -10.39
C PRO A 96 3.66 0.36 -9.89
N HIS A 97 4.26 0.31 -8.70
CA HIS A 97 5.12 1.32 -8.12
C HIS A 97 6.39 0.66 -7.60
N TRP A 98 7.44 0.64 -8.43
CA TRP A 98 8.70 0.01 -8.07
C TRP A 98 9.70 1.05 -7.58
N PHE A 99 10.22 0.84 -6.37
CA PHE A 99 11.32 1.63 -5.86
C PHE A 99 12.62 1.19 -6.51
N ALA A 100 13.39 2.16 -6.99
CA ALA A 100 14.79 1.93 -7.29
C ALA A 100 15.59 1.77 -5.98
N PRO A 101 16.60 0.89 -5.93
CA PRO A 101 17.43 0.73 -4.74
C PRO A 101 17.95 2.09 -4.24
N ALA A 102 17.75 2.36 -2.96
CA ALA A 102 18.19 3.60 -2.32
C ALA A 102 18.51 3.37 -0.85
N LYS A 103 19.19 4.35 -0.26
CA LYS A 103 19.49 4.39 1.18
C LYS A 103 19.04 5.72 1.74
N SER A 104 18.64 5.72 3.00
CA SER A 104 18.30 6.90 3.78
C SER A 104 18.97 6.82 5.15
N ASP A 105 19.22 7.98 5.74
CA ASP A 105 19.80 8.09 7.09
C ASP A 105 18.79 7.69 8.17
N VAL A 106 17.50 7.92 7.90
CA VAL A 106 16.38 7.49 8.74
C VAL A 106 15.85 6.16 8.23
N SER A 107 15.66 5.18 9.11
CA SER A 107 15.09 3.88 8.71
C SER A 107 13.61 4.01 8.34
N ASP A 108 13.17 3.18 7.40
CA ASP A 108 11.79 3.19 6.90
C ASP A 108 10.77 2.96 8.02
N ILE A 109 11.10 2.15 9.02
CA ILE A 109 10.22 1.87 10.17
C ILE A 109 10.00 3.13 11.01
N VAL A 110 11.06 3.89 11.29
CA VAL A 110 10.98 5.12 12.08
C VAL A 110 10.20 6.19 11.31
N LEU A 111 10.48 6.31 10.01
CA LEU A 111 9.77 7.26 9.16
C LEU A 111 8.29 6.89 9.00
N ALA A 112 7.96 5.61 8.78
CA ALA A 112 6.58 5.13 8.70
C ALA A 112 5.82 5.34 10.01
N THR A 113 6.47 5.14 11.16
CA THR A 113 5.86 5.40 12.48
C THR A 113 5.57 6.89 12.66
N SER A 114 6.51 7.76 12.27
CA SER A 114 6.36 9.21 12.34
C SER A 114 5.24 9.69 11.40
N LEU A 115 5.24 9.23 10.15
CA LEU A 115 4.18 9.49 9.18
C LEU A 115 2.81 9.05 9.71
N ARG A 116 2.71 7.82 10.25
CA ARG A 116 1.45 7.30 10.79
C ARG A 116 0.93 8.17 11.93
N LYS A 117 1.80 8.61 12.83
CA LYS A 117 1.48 9.53 13.92
C LYS A 117 0.94 10.86 13.39
N GLU A 118 1.64 11.51 12.45
CA GLU A 118 1.21 12.80 11.90
C GLU A 118 -0.15 12.70 11.18
N LEU A 119 -0.39 11.62 10.43
CA LEU A 119 -1.69 11.36 9.81
C LEU A 119 -2.82 11.19 10.85
N ILE A 120 -2.55 10.56 12.01
CA ILE A 120 -3.53 10.41 13.11
C ILE A 120 -3.84 11.75 13.77
N GLN A 121 -2.80 12.56 14.00
CA GLN A 121 -2.93 13.82 14.74
C GLN A 121 -3.51 14.95 13.90
N THR A 122 -3.42 14.85 12.58
CA THR A 122 -3.98 15.85 11.66
C THR A 122 -5.51 15.76 11.63
N GLY A 123 -6.17 16.75 12.22
CA GLY A 123 -7.62 16.91 12.13
C GLY A 123 -8.10 17.06 10.68
N GLY A 124 -9.24 16.45 10.36
CA GLY A 124 -9.76 16.41 8.99
C GLY A 124 -9.26 15.22 8.16
N LEU A 125 -8.31 14.42 8.67
CA LEU A 125 -7.93 13.15 8.07
C LEU A 125 -8.59 11.97 8.79
N SER A 126 -9.20 11.07 8.02
CA SER A 126 -9.48 9.72 8.50
C SER A 126 -8.29 8.82 8.19
N SER A 127 -7.32 8.87 9.09
CA SER A 127 -6.04 8.18 8.90
C SER A 127 -6.16 6.64 8.80
N THR A 128 -7.30 6.06 9.20
CA THR A 128 -7.60 4.63 9.04
C THR A 128 -8.00 4.25 7.62
N ARG A 129 -8.33 5.23 6.76
CA ARG A 129 -8.62 5.03 5.34
C ARG A 129 -7.39 5.22 4.46
N ILE A 130 -6.23 5.51 5.06
CA ILE A 130 -4.99 5.83 4.37
C ILE A 130 -3.97 4.75 4.72
N ASP A 131 -3.60 3.96 3.72
CA ASP A 131 -2.48 3.05 3.77
C ASP A 131 -1.22 3.77 3.29
N THR A 132 -0.07 3.39 3.87
CA THR A 132 1.22 4.03 3.58
C THR A 132 2.30 3.01 3.35
N GLU A 133 3.07 3.20 2.27
CA GLU A 133 4.33 2.50 2.04
C GLU A 133 5.48 3.50 2.10
N VAL A 134 6.59 3.11 2.73
CA VAL A 134 7.77 3.97 2.92
C VAL A 134 9.01 3.23 2.47
N ASN A 135 9.81 3.88 1.62
CA ASN A 135 11.08 3.35 1.15
C ASN A 135 12.09 4.47 0.93
N ALA A 136 13.14 4.50 1.75
CA ALA A 136 14.24 5.45 1.70
C ALA A 136 13.79 6.92 1.59
N GLY A 137 12.84 7.33 2.45
CA GLY A 137 12.28 8.69 2.44
C GLY A 137 11.16 8.91 1.42
N ARG A 138 10.89 7.95 0.52
CA ARG A 138 9.81 8.05 -0.47
C ARG A 138 8.56 7.39 0.08
N VAL A 139 7.47 8.16 0.09
CA VAL A 139 6.18 7.73 0.62
C VAL A 139 5.22 7.48 -0.52
N VAL A 140 4.42 6.42 -0.41
CA VAL A 140 3.25 6.17 -1.25
C VAL A 140 2.01 6.19 -0.36
N LEU A 141 1.04 7.02 -0.71
CA LEU A 141 -0.26 7.07 -0.04
C LEU A 141 -1.31 6.35 -0.87
N LEU A 142 -2.05 5.43 -0.25
CA LEU A 142 -3.12 4.66 -0.87
C LEU A 142 -4.37 4.66 0.01
N GLY A 143 -5.51 4.27 -0.57
CA GLY A 143 -6.77 4.22 0.15
C GLY A 143 -7.86 5.05 -0.49
N VAL A 144 -8.98 5.18 0.22
CA VAL A 144 -10.17 5.92 -0.22
C VAL A 144 -10.47 7.03 0.79
N VAL A 145 -10.21 8.27 0.40
CA VAL A 145 -10.54 9.46 1.21
C VAL A 145 -11.91 9.98 0.83
N GLY A 146 -12.53 10.79 1.69
CA GLY A 146 -13.91 11.26 1.53
C GLY A 146 -14.07 12.29 0.42
N ASP A 147 -13.09 13.17 0.24
CA ASP A 147 -13.11 14.24 -0.75
C ASP A 147 -11.70 14.70 -1.16
N ASP A 148 -11.62 15.63 -2.09
CA ASP A 148 -10.35 16.16 -2.56
C ASP A 148 -9.65 17.04 -1.52
N ASP A 149 -10.34 17.57 -0.52
CA ASP A 149 -9.74 18.39 0.53
C ASP A 149 -8.98 17.50 1.50
N GLU A 150 -9.58 16.39 1.93
CA GLU A 150 -8.92 15.33 2.70
C GLU A 150 -7.73 14.74 1.91
N LYS A 151 -7.89 14.53 0.59
CA LYS A 151 -6.79 14.07 -0.28
C LYS A 151 -5.60 15.03 -0.26
N ARG A 152 -5.84 16.32 -0.45
CA ARG A 152 -4.79 17.35 -0.46
C ARG A 152 -4.14 17.50 0.91
N LEU A 153 -4.95 17.40 1.97
CA LEU A 153 -4.47 17.41 3.35
C LEU A 153 -3.52 16.24 3.62
N ALA A 154 -3.88 15.02 3.22
CA ALA A 154 -3.06 13.83 3.43
C ALA A 154 -1.69 13.94 2.74
N VAL A 155 -1.68 14.41 1.49
CA VAL A 155 -0.43 14.64 0.75
C VAL A 155 0.43 15.71 1.41
N ARG A 156 -0.17 16.80 1.89
CA ARG A 156 0.55 17.88 2.57
C ARG A 156 1.16 17.38 3.89
N THR A 157 0.36 16.74 4.74
CA THR A 157 0.81 16.16 6.00
C THR A 157 1.98 15.20 5.79
N ALA A 158 1.89 14.33 4.77
CA ALA A 158 2.98 13.41 4.47
C ALA A 158 4.28 14.12 4.04
N ARG A 159 4.18 15.23 3.28
CA ARG A 159 5.36 16.00 2.83
C ARG A 159 6.04 16.77 3.97
N GLU A 160 5.31 17.14 5.00
CA GLU A 160 5.82 17.90 6.15
C GLU A 160 6.55 17.02 7.18
N VAL A 161 6.45 15.69 7.06
CA VAL A 161 7.15 14.76 7.94
C VAL A 161 8.65 14.77 7.67
N ASN A 162 9.44 15.04 8.71
CA ASN A 162 10.90 15.04 8.63
C ASN A 162 11.45 13.71 8.09
N GLY A 163 12.30 13.79 7.07
CA GLY A 163 12.87 12.62 6.40
C GLY A 163 12.09 12.15 5.17
N VAL A 164 10.90 12.69 4.91
CA VAL A 164 10.19 12.48 3.64
C VAL A 164 10.85 13.30 2.54
N THR A 165 11.25 12.64 1.46
CA THR A 165 11.91 13.25 0.29
C THR A 165 10.95 13.35 -0.91
N SER A 166 9.96 12.47 -0.98
CA SER A 166 8.92 12.53 -2.01
C SER A 166 7.64 11.84 -1.55
N VAL A 167 6.51 12.27 -2.09
CA VAL A 167 5.19 11.65 -1.84
C VAL A 167 4.54 11.36 -3.18
N THR A 168 4.24 10.08 -3.42
CA THR A 168 3.39 9.62 -4.52
C THR A 168 1.97 9.39 -4.00
N ASN A 169 1.00 9.97 -4.68
CA ASN A 169 -0.40 9.92 -4.27
C ASN A 169 -1.22 9.00 -5.18
N TYR A 170 -1.74 7.91 -4.62
CA TYR A 170 -2.72 7.03 -5.27
C TYR A 170 -4.07 7.00 -4.52
N LEU A 171 -4.32 7.98 -3.63
CA LEU A 171 -5.58 8.10 -2.92
C LEU A 171 -6.74 8.29 -3.90
N MET A 172 -7.77 7.48 -3.73
CA MET A 172 -9.00 7.51 -4.50
C MET A 172 -10.09 8.28 -3.76
N LEU A 173 -11.07 8.78 -4.51
CA LEU A 173 -12.32 9.28 -3.95
C LEU A 173 -13.36 8.16 -3.92
N PRO A 174 -14.44 8.31 -3.15
CA PRO A 174 -15.49 7.32 -3.11
C PRO A 174 -16.14 7.21 -4.50
N SER A 175 -16.30 5.99 -5.02
CA SER A 175 -16.96 5.79 -6.30
C SER A 175 -18.43 6.18 -6.21
N THR A 176 -18.90 7.12 -7.03
CA THR A 176 -20.33 7.48 -7.15
C THR A 176 -21.13 6.49 -8.01
N GLN A 177 -20.68 5.25 -8.15
CA GLN A 177 -21.18 4.35 -9.18
C GLN A 177 -22.59 3.83 -8.88
N LYS A 178 -23.62 4.54 -9.37
CA LYS A 178 -24.88 3.90 -9.77
C LYS A 178 -24.54 2.95 -10.92
N ARG A 179 -24.52 1.64 -10.66
CA ARG A 179 -24.67 0.68 -11.76
C ARG A 179 -26.07 0.91 -12.34
N THR A 180 -26.15 1.53 -13.51
CA THR A 180 -27.35 1.47 -14.35
C THR A 180 -27.53 -0.01 -14.68
N THR A 181 -28.48 -0.65 -14.02
CA THR A 181 -28.99 -1.95 -14.44
C THR A 181 -29.82 -1.70 -15.68
N GLU A 182 -29.29 -2.08 -16.84
CA GLU A 182 -30.11 -2.46 -18.00
C GLU A 182 -30.38 -3.96 -17.94
#